data_AF-A0A5C7PDS5-F1
#
_entry.id   AF-A0A5C7PDS5-F1
#
_cell.length_a   1.000
_cell.length_b   1.000
_cell.length_c   1.000
_cell.angle_alpha   90.00
_cell.angle_beta   90.00
_cell.angle_gamma   90.00
#
_symmetry.space_group_name_H-M   'P 1'
#
loop_
_entity.id
_entity.type
_entity.pdbx_description
1 polymer ?
#
loop_
_entity_poly.entity_id
_entity_poly.type
_entity_poly.pdbx_seq_one_letter_code
_entity_poly.pdbx_strand_id
1 'polypeptide(L)'
;MGAFVRAVAFAADKHRNQRRKDADASPYINHPIALASVLANEGGVSDITVLCAAVLHDTIEDTQTTAEELTTVFGPKVASVVLDVTDDKSLEKHIRKQRQIEHAPHISSEAKLVKLADKICNLRDILASPPASWSAMRKLAYFEWAAQVVAGVRGVHPQLEAVFDGLHARGVEVFQVKPTQGV
;
A
#
# COMPACT_ATOMS: atom_id res chain seq x y z
N MET A 1 21.33 3.92 -6.94
CA MET A 1 21.25 4.09 -5.47
C MET A 1 21.00 5.53 -5.02
N GLY A 2 21.71 6.55 -5.53
CA GLY A 2 21.56 7.94 -5.03
C GLY A 2 20.14 8.52 -5.11
N ALA A 3 19.37 8.20 -6.16
CA ALA A 3 17.97 8.63 -6.28
C ALA A 3 17.07 8.03 -5.19
N PHE A 4 17.21 6.72 -4.91
CA PHE A 4 16.43 6.04 -3.88
C PHE A 4 16.73 6.58 -2.48
N VAL A 5 18.00 6.79 -2.14
CA VAL A 5 18.38 7.37 -0.83
C VAL A 5 17.75 8.76 -0.65
N ARG A 6 17.73 9.59 -1.70
CA ARG A 6 17.03 10.89 -1.66
C ARG A 6 15.52 10.74 -1.46
N ALA A 7 14.89 9.78 -2.13
CA ALA A 7 13.45 9.52 -1.98
C ALA A 7 13.11 9.06 -0.55
N VAL A 8 13.92 8.17 0.04
CA VAL A 8 13.77 7.75 1.45
C VAL A 8 13.93 8.94 2.41
N ALA A 9 14.96 9.76 2.21
CA ALA A 9 15.19 10.94 3.06
C ALA A 9 14.02 11.95 2.96
N PHE A 10 13.51 12.17 1.75
CA PHE A 10 12.36 13.04 1.51
C PHE A 10 11.10 12.50 2.19
N ALA A 11 10.76 11.21 1.98
CA ALA A 11 9.62 10.59 2.62
C ALA A 11 9.72 10.61 4.16
N ALA A 12 10.93 10.38 4.70
CA ALA A 12 11.18 10.44 6.13
C ALA A 12 10.92 11.83 6.71
N ASP A 13 11.35 12.89 6.03
CA ASP A 13 11.07 14.26 6.44
C ASP A 13 9.58 14.61 6.37
N LYS A 14 8.91 14.26 5.26
CA LYS A 14 7.48 14.54 5.07
C LYS A 14 6.59 13.82 6.09
N HIS A 15 6.93 12.57 6.41
CA HIS A 15 6.20 11.75 7.38
C HIS A 15 6.75 11.84 8.82
N ARG A 16 7.67 12.77 9.13
CA ARG A 16 8.37 12.83 10.44
C ARG A 16 7.45 12.84 11.66
N ASN A 17 6.26 13.42 11.53
CA ASN A 17 5.27 13.53 12.60
C ASN A 17 4.13 12.50 12.49
N GLN A 18 4.10 11.70 11.43
CA GLN A 18 3.08 10.67 11.23
C GLN A 18 3.49 9.37 11.93
N ARG A 19 2.50 8.64 12.46
CA ARG A 19 2.68 7.34 13.12
C ARG A 19 1.75 6.28 12.51
N ARG A 20 2.15 5.02 12.57
CA ARG A 20 1.28 3.88 12.28
C ARG A 20 0.21 3.76 13.37
N LYS A 21 -0.81 2.94 13.10
CA LYS A 21 -1.95 2.69 14.01
C LYS A 21 -1.79 1.38 14.79
N ASP A 22 -0.55 0.94 14.95
CA ASP A 22 -0.15 -0.19 15.78
C ASP A 22 -0.06 0.24 17.26
N ALA A 23 0.14 -0.73 18.15
CA ALA A 23 0.17 -0.48 19.60
C ALA A 23 1.30 0.47 20.02
N ASP A 24 2.44 0.40 19.34
CA ASP A 24 3.65 1.17 19.66
C ASP A 24 3.67 2.56 19.00
N ALA A 25 2.65 2.89 18.18
CA ALA A 25 2.60 4.08 17.34
C ALA A 25 3.93 4.26 16.60
N SER A 26 4.36 3.25 15.84
CA SER A 26 5.67 3.24 15.18
C SER A 26 5.79 4.36 14.11
N PRO A 27 7.00 4.85 13.79
CA PRO A 27 7.19 5.87 12.76
C PRO A 27 6.60 5.46 11.40
N TYR A 28 5.83 6.35 10.76
CA TYR A 28 5.11 5.99 9.53
C TYR A 28 6.03 5.57 8.38
N ILE A 29 7.23 6.16 8.30
CA ILE A 29 8.27 5.84 7.30
C ILE A 29 8.61 4.35 7.20
N ASN A 30 8.36 3.57 8.27
CA ASN A 30 8.53 2.12 8.26
C ASN A 30 7.65 1.44 7.19
N HIS A 31 6.44 1.97 6.91
CA HIS A 31 5.53 1.43 5.89
C HIS A 31 6.07 1.62 4.47
N PRO A 32 6.39 2.84 4.00
CA PRO A 32 6.99 3.02 2.68
C PRO A 32 8.31 2.26 2.50
N ILE A 33 9.13 2.10 3.56
CA ILE A 33 10.35 1.27 3.50
C ILE A 33 10.02 -0.22 3.35
N ALA A 34 9.06 -0.74 4.12
CA ALA A 34 8.61 -2.12 4.00
C ALA A 34 8.09 -2.41 2.58
N LEU A 35 7.38 -1.45 1.99
CA LEU A 35 6.90 -1.51 0.62
C LEU A 35 8.01 -1.70 -0.41
N ALA A 36 9.04 -0.85 -0.33
CA ALA A 36 10.21 -0.95 -1.19
C ALA A 36 10.99 -2.24 -0.95
N SER A 37 11.04 -2.73 0.29
CA SER A 37 11.64 -4.04 0.62
C SER A 37 10.88 -5.20 -0.01
N VAL A 38 9.54 -5.20 0.01
CA VAL A 38 8.72 -6.23 -0.66
C VAL A 38 9.04 -6.26 -2.16
N LEU A 39 9.05 -5.09 -2.80
CA LEU A 39 9.34 -4.98 -4.21
C LEU A 39 10.76 -5.46 -4.55
N ALA A 40 11.77 -4.97 -3.84
CA ALA A 40 13.17 -5.29 -4.13
C ALA A 40 13.57 -6.71 -3.74
N ASN A 41 13.23 -7.14 -2.52
CA ASN A 41 13.76 -8.37 -1.92
C ASN A 41 12.90 -9.60 -2.20
N GLU A 42 11.57 -9.44 -2.30
CA GLU A 42 10.66 -10.55 -2.60
C GLU A 42 10.25 -10.57 -4.07
N GLY A 43 10.05 -9.39 -4.68
CA GLY A 43 9.73 -9.27 -6.10
C GLY A 43 10.94 -9.25 -7.03
N GLY A 44 12.14 -8.96 -6.54
CA GLY A 44 13.31 -8.76 -7.40
C GLY A 44 13.21 -7.52 -8.30
N VAL A 45 12.33 -6.57 -7.95
CA VAL A 45 12.13 -5.32 -8.70
C VAL A 45 13.35 -4.42 -8.48
N SER A 46 14.05 -4.11 -9.58
CA SER A 46 15.23 -3.24 -9.58
C SER A 46 15.00 -1.89 -10.26
N ASP A 47 13.79 -1.65 -10.80
CA ASP A 47 13.44 -0.37 -11.41
C ASP A 47 13.45 0.73 -10.34
N ILE A 48 14.37 1.67 -10.50
CA ILE A 48 14.58 2.76 -9.55
C ILE A 48 13.37 3.70 -9.45
N THR A 49 12.60 3.86 -10.52
CA THR A 49 11.38 4.67 -10.55
C THR A 49 10.32 4.03 -9.65
N VAL A 50 10.12 2.72 -9.78
CA VAL A 50 9.15 1.95 -8.98
C VAL A 50 9.54 2.00 -7.50
N LEU A 51 10.82 1.79 -7.19
CA LEU A 51 11.30 1.83 -5.80
C LEU A 51 11.21 3.24 -5.18
N CYS A 52 11.51 4.29 -5.94
CA CYS A 52 11.30 5.67 -5.49
C CYS A 52 9.82 5.97 -5.28
N ALA A 53 8.95 5.59 -6.22
CA ALA A 53 7.51 5.80 -6.09
C ALA A 53 6.92 5.03 -4.90
N ALA A 54 7.40 3.82 -4.62
CA ALA A 54 7.00 3.05 -3.45
C ALA A 54 7.29 3.79 -2.14
N VAL A 55 8.49 4.35 -1.97
CA VAL A 55 8.80 5.09 -0.73
C VAL A 55 8.07 6.44 -0.64
N LEU A 56 7.60 6.97 -1.77
CA LEU A 56 6.90 8.26 -1.86
C LEU A 56 5.37 8.14 -1.94
N HIS A 57 4.79 6.92 -2.02
CA HIS A 57 3.41 6.71 -2.46
C HIS A 57 2.36 7.47 -1.65
N ASP A 58 2.56 7.62 -0.33
CA ASP A 58 1.64 8.32 0.56
C ASP A 58 1.98 9.81 0.77
N THR A 59 3.05 10.31 0.16
CA THR A 59 3.50 11.69 0.44
C THR A 59 2.47 12.72 -0.03
N ILE A 60 1.88 12.56 -1.21
CA ILE A 60 0.80 13.44 -1.67
C ILE A 60 -0.47 13.22 -0.83
N GLU A 61 -0.78 11.96 -0.50
CA GLU A 61 -2.03 11.60 0.16
C GLU A 61 -2.09 12.08 1.63
N ASP A 62 -1.00 11.95 2.38
CA ASP A 62 -0.98 12.11 3.84
C ASP A 62 -0.10 13.27 4.34
N THR A 63 0.50 14.05 3.44
CA THR A 63 1.37 15.18 3.80
C THR A 63 1.04 16.43 2.97
N GLN A 64 1.84 17.49 3.10
CA GLN A 64 1.69 18.72 2.31
C GLN A 64 2.42 18.66 0.95
N THR A 65 2.87 17.47 0.53
CA THR A 65 3.61 17.29 -0.72
C THR A 65 2.68 17.45 -1.92
N THR A 66 3.14 18.13 -2.97
CA THR A 66 2.37 18.28 -4.22
C THR A 66 2.97 17.49 -5.37
N ALA A 67 2.19 17.26 -6.41
CA ALA A 67 2.67 16.59 -7.64
C ALA A 67 3.77 17.39 -8.34
N GLU A 68 3.69 18.73 -8.31
CA GLU A 68 4.68 19.64 -8.87
C GLU A 68 5.99 19.57 -8.10
N GLU A 69 5.93 19.45 -6.77
CA GLU A 69 7.11 19.22 -5.93
C GLU A 69 7.79 17.91 -6.31
N LEU A 70 7.04 16.80 -6.40
CA LEU A 70 7.62 15.52 -6.81
C LEU A 70 8.17 15.55 -8.23
N THR A 71 7.49 16.22 -9.16
CA THR A 71 7.96 16.38 -10.54
C THR A 71 9.28 17.13 -10.59
N THR A 72 9.44 18.18 -9.78
CA THR A 72 10.66 18.99 -9.70
C THR A 72 11.82 18.20 -9.10
N VAL A 73 11.58 17.43 -8.03
CA VAL A 73 12.64 16.76 -7.26
C VAL A 73 13.01 15.39 -7.85
N PHE A 74 12.05 14.63 -8.34
CA PHE A 74 12.21 13.23 -8.76
C PHE A 74 11.89 12.99 -10.24
N GLY A 75 11.37 14.00 -10.94
CA GLY A 75 11.01 13.92 -12.35
C GLY A 75 9.57 13.43 -12.59
N PRO A 76 9.04 13.67 -13.80
CA PRO A 76 7.63 13.45 -14.12
C PRO A 76 7.22 11.98 -14.03
N LYS A 77 8.13 11.04 -14.31
CA LYS A 77 7.83 9.60 -14.29
C LYS A 77 7.59 9.08 -12.87
N VAL A 78 8.36 9.53 -11.87
CA VAL A 78 8.11 9.15 -10.47
C VAL A 78 6.82 9.81 -9.98
N ALA A 79 6.64 11.10 -10.27
CA ALA A 79 5.44 11.85 -9.89
C ALA A 79 4.16 11.22 -10.47
N SER A 80 4.18 10.76 -11.73
CA SER A 80 3.01 10.11 -12.34
C SER A 80 2.66 8.79 -11.65
N VAL A 81 3.65 7.97 -11.28
CA VAL A 81 3.40 6.70 -10.57
C VAL A 81 2.85 6.97 -9.17
N VAL A 82 3.34 7.98 -8.46
CA VAL A 82 2.81 8.37 -7.15
C VAL A 82 1.37 8.90 -7.27
N LEU A 83 1.08 9.69 -8.29
CA LEU A 83 -0.28 10.17 -8.57
C LEU A 83 -1.26 9.02 -8.86
N ASP A 84 -0.87 8.03 -9.67
CA ASP A 84 -1.69 6.85 -9.99
C ASP A 84 -2.12 6.06 -8.72
N VAL A 85 -1.32 6.14 -7.65
CA VAL A 85 -1.59 5.41 -6.40
C VAL A 85 -2.18 6.25 -5.27
N THR A 86 -2.26 7.58 -5.44
CA THR A 86 -2.78 8.54 -4.46
C THR A 86 -4.31 8.58 -4.47
N ASP A 87 -4.95 8.43 -3.31
CA ASP A 87 -6.39 8.62 -3.18
C ASP A 87 -6.75 10.11 -2.99
N ASP A 88 -7.87 10.53 -3.58
CA ASP A 88 -8.47 11.84 -3.33
C ASP A 88 -9.13 11.90 -1.94
N LYS A 89 -8.43 12.52 -0.97
CA LYS A 89 -8.89 12.66 0.42
C LYS A 89 -10.14 13.53 0.60
N SER A 90 -10.56 14.30 -0.41
CA SER A 90 -11.79 15.12 -0.33
C SER A 90 -13.06 14.27 -0.36
N LEU A 91 -12.97 13.05 -0.88
CA LEU A 91 -14.10 12.13 -1.02
C LEU A 91 -14.32 11.33 0.26
N GLU A 92 -15.55 10.85 0.45
CA GLU A 92 -15.84 9.92 1.53
C GLU A 92 -15.07 8.60 1.39
N LYS A 93 -14.75 7.99 2.54
CA LYS A 93 -13.94 6.77 2.58
C LYS A 93 -14.50 5.63 1.73
N HIS A 94 -15.82 5.45 1.70
CA HIS A 94 -16.44 4.38 0.93
C HIS A 94 -16.32 4.64 -0.58
N ILE A 95 -16.41 5.90 -1.01
CA ILE A 95 -16.19 6.33 -2.41
C ILE A 95 -14.73 6.11 -2.81
N ARG A 96 -13.76 6.48 -1.95
CA ARG A 96 -12.33 6.24 -2.23
C ARG A 96 -12.04 4.75 -2.43
N LYS A 97 -12.60 3.90 -1.56
CA LYS A 97 -12.47 2.44 -1.67
C LYS A 97 -13.01 1.90 -2.99
N GLN A 98 -14.18 2.40 -3.42
CA GLN A 98 -14.78 2.01 -4.69
C GLN A 98 -13.94 2.47 -5.88
N ARG A 99 -13.46 3.72 -5.85
CA ARG A 99 -12.57 4.25 -6.89
C ARG A 99 -11.25 3.48 -7.01
N GLN A 100 -10.68 2.98 -5.91
CA GLN A 100 -9.48 2.12 -5.99
C GLN A 100 -9.74 0.85 -6.82
N ILE A 101 -10.94 0.26 -6.74
CA ILE A 101 -11.30 -0.93 -7.52
C ILE A 101 -11.46 -0.57 -9.00
N GLU A 102 -12.19 0.50 -9.29
CA GLU A 102 -12.47 0.97 -10.66
C GLU A 102 -11.21 1.47 -11.37
N HIS A 103 -10.31 2.13 -10.64
CA HIS A 103 -9.10 2.74 -11.20
C HIS A 103 -7.97 1.74 -11.40
N ALA A 104 -7.85 0.72 -10.54
CA ALA A 104 -6.74 -0.24 -10.55
C ALA A 104 -6.42 -0.87 -11.92
N PRO A 105 -7.39 -1.25 -12.78
CA PRO A 105 -7.10 -1.77 -14.12
C PRO A 105 -6.38 -0.79 -15.04
N HIS A 106 -6.57 0.51 -14.82
CA HIS A 106 -6.22 1.58 -15.76
C HIS A 106 -4.89 2.28 -15.43
N ILE A 107 -4.28 1.99 -14.29
CA ILE A 107 -2.97 2.57 -13.92
C ILE A 107 -1.80 1.89 -14.62
N SER A 108 -0.66 2.56 -14.64
CA SER A 108 0.60 2.04 -15.21
C SER A 108 1.07 0.74 -14.56
N SER A 109 1.85 -0.08 -15.27
CA SER A 109 2.43 -1.32 -14.70
C SER A 109 3.29 -1.04 -13.47
N GLU A 110 4.01 0.08 -13.47
CA GLU A 110 4.80 0.57 -12.34
C GLU A 110 3.91 0.90 -11.12
N ALA A 111 2.77 1.58 -11.34
CA ALA A 111 1.82 1.87 -10.27
C ALA A 111 1.09 0.61 -9.76
N LYS A 112 0.82 -0.36 -10.65
CA LYS A 112 0.28 -1.67 -10.28
C LYS A 112 1.21 -2.41 -9.32
N LEU A 113 2.53 -2.39 -9.56
CA LEU A 113 3.53 -2.95 -8.63
C LEU A 113 3.47 -2.27 -7.25
N VAL A 114 3.45 -0.94 -7.21
CA VAL A 114 3.36 -0.17 -5.95
C VAL A 114 2.06 -0.50 -5.20
N LYS A 115 0.92 -0.49 -5.88
CA LYS A 115 -0.39 -0.80 -5.29
C LYS A 115 -0.46 -2.25 -4.78
N LEU A 116 0.12 -3.21 -5.51
CA LEU A 116 0.19 -4.61 -5.09
C LEU A 116 1.04 -4.79 -3.84
N ALA A 117 2.24 -4.19 -3.81
CA ALA A 117 3.09 -4.21 -2.62
C ALA A 117 2.38 -3.57 -1.41
N ASP A 118 1.58 -2.52 -1.62
CA ASP A 118 0.90 -1.80 -0.54
C ASP A 118 -0.14 -2.69 0.12
N LYS A 119 -0.91 -3.40 -0.71
CA LYS A 119 -1.87 -4.38 -0.22
C LYS A 119 -1.17 -5.53 0.51
N ILE A 120 -0.03 -6.03 0.02
CA ILE A 120 0.77 -7.05 0.72
C ILE A 120 1.19 -6.55 2.12
N CYS A 121 1.76 -5.36 2.22
CA CYS A 121 2.21 -4.78 3.50
C CYS A 121 1.03 -4.59 4.46
N ASN A 122 -0.08 -4.04 3.97
CA ASN A 122 -1.26 -3.82 4.79
C ASN A 122 -1.89 -5.14 5.31
N LEU A 123 -1.95 -6.19 4.49
CA LEU A 123 -2.45 -7.49 4.95
C LEU A 123 -1.53 -8.11 6.00
N ARG A 124 -0.20 -7.99 5.84
CA ARG A 124 0.78 -8.43 6.84
C ARG A 124 0.59 -7.70 8.17
N ASP A 125 0.45 -6.39 8.12
CA ASP A 125 0.26 -5.57 9.32
C ASP A 125 -1.03 -5.94 10.06
N ILE A 126 -2.14 -6.16 9.33
CA ILE A 126 -3.41 -6.58 9.94
C ILE A 126 -3.31 -8.01 10.52
N LEU A 127 -2.55 -8.91 9.91
CA LEU A 127 -2.33 -10.26 10.45
C LEU A 127 -1.42 -10.27 11.67
N ALA A 128 -0.37 -9.45 11.69
CA ALA A 128 0.62 -9.41 12.75
C ALA A 128 0.13 -8.61 13.97
N SER A 129 -0.46 -7.43 13.72
CA SER A 129 -1.00 -6.55 14.75
C SER A 129 -2.36 -6.01 14.33
N PRO A 130 -3.43 -6.83 14.42
CA PRO A 130 -4.76 -6.44 13.99
C PRO A 130 -5.23 -5.19 14.75
N PRO A 131 -5.80 -4.16 14.08
CA PRO A 131 -6.26 -2.96 14.76
C PRO A 131 -7.29 -3.28 15.84
N ALA A 132 -7.01 -2.88 17.09
CA ALA A 132 -7.87 -3.20 18.24
C ALA A 132 -9.29 -2.65 18.10
N SER A 133 -9.43 -1.48 17.47
CA SER A 133 -10.73 -0.83 17.22
C SER A 133 -11.54 -1.46 16.08
N TRP A 134 -11.03 -2.47 15.37
CA TRP A 134 -11.73 -3.11 14.27
C TRP A 134 -12.38 -4.43 14.72
N SER A 135 -13.68 -4.58 14.43
CA SER A 135 -14.35 -5.88 14.55
C SER A 135 -13.75 -6.92 13.60
N ALA A 136 -13.95 -8.21 13.90
CA ALA A 136 -13.55 -9.30 13.00
C ALA A 136 -14.17 -9.11 11.60
N MET A 137 -15.45 -8.75 11.54
CA MET A 137 -16.15 -8.41 10.29
C MET A 137 -15.47 -7.28 9.52
N ARG A 138 -15.01 -6.22 10.19
CA ARG A 138 -14.30 -5.11 9.54
C ARG A 138 -12.92 -5.53 9.02
N LYS A 139 -12.23 -6.43 9.74
CA LYS A 139 -10.95 -7.00 9.30
C LYS A 139 -11.18 -7.84 8.04
N LEU A 140 -12.13 -8.78 8.06
CA LEU A 140 -12.50 -9.57 6.88
C LEU A 140 -12.90 -8.69 5.70
N ALA A 141 -13.74 -7.67 5.91
CA ALA A 141 -14.13 -6.73 4.86
C ALA A 141 -12.95 -5.93 4.26
N TYR A 142 -11.83 -5.77 4.99
CA TYR A 142 -10.62 -5.20 4.42
C TYR A 142 -9.92 -6.18 3.48
N PHE A 143 -9.84 -7.46 3.84
CA PHE A 143 -9.24 -8.51 2.99
C PHE A 143 -10.01 -8.65 1.68
N GLU A 144 -11.34 -8.75 1.76
CA GLU A 144 -12.21 -8.84 0.58
C GLU A 144 -12.11 -7.61 -0.33
N TRP A 145 -12.03 -6.41 0.27
CA TRP A 145 -11.82 -5.18 -0.48
C TRP A 145 -10.44 -5.15 -1.14
N ALA A 146 -9.39 -5.56 -0.43
CA ALA A 146 -8.04 -5.63 -0.96
C ALA A 146 -7.97 -6.59 -2.15
N ALA A 147 -8.66 -7.74 -2.09
CA ALA A 147 -8.73 -8.69 -3.20
C ALA A 147 -9.39 -8.10 -4.45
N GLN A 148 -10.46 -7.31 -4.29
CA GLN A 148 -11.11 -6.61 -5.40
C GLN A 148 -10.18 -5.58 -6.07
N VAL A 149 -9.41 -4.83 -5.28
CA VAL A 149 -8.39 -3.91 -5.82
C VAL A 149 -7.29 -4.71 -6.53
N VAL A 150 -6.80 -5.80 -5.92
CA VAL A 150 -5.73 -6.61 -6.50
C VAL A 150 -6.14 -7.28 -7.81
N ALA A 151 -7.42 -7.67 -7.96
CA ALA A 151 -7.95 -8.21 -9.21
C ALA A 151 -7.71 -7.27 -10.40
N GLY A 152 -7.77 -5.95 -10.20
CA GLY A 152 -7.50 -4.96 -11.24
C GLY A 152 -6.02 -4.76 -11.59
N VAL A 153 -5.10 -5.15 -10.70
CA VAL A 153 -3.65 -4.99 -10.92
C VAL A 153 -2.92 -6.29 -11.26
N ARG A 154 -3.62 -7.42 -11.40
CA ARG A 154 -3.02 -8.71 -11.77
C ARG A 154 -2.37 -8.69 -13.16
N GLY A 155 -1.47 -9.65 -13.38
CA GLY A 155 -0.73 -9.83 -14.63
C GLY A 155 0.55 -9.02 -14.70
N VAL A 156 0.92 -8.33 -13.61
CA VAL A 156 2.16 -7.53 -13.56
C VAL A 156 3.30 -8.24 -12.85
N HIS A 157 3.00 -9.13 -11.89
CA HIS A 157 4.05 -9.79 -11.11
C HIS A 157 3.58 -11.09 -10.44
N PRO A 158 3.69 -12.24 -11.11
CA PRO A 158 3.16 -13.52 -10.63
C PRO A 158 3.59 -13.92 -9.21
N GLN A 159 4.85 -13.68 -8.85
CA GLN A 159 5.36 -14.02 -7.51
C GLN A 159 4.73 -13.17 -6.39
N LEU A 160 4.63 -11.85 -6.57
CA LEU A 160 4.00 -10.96 -5.58
C LEU A 160 2.48 -11.20 -5.52
N GLU A 161 1.86 -11.53 -6.65
CA GLU A 161 0.46 -11.95 -6.69
C GLU A 161 0.23 -13.21 -5.86
N ALA A 162 1.10 -14.22 -5.97
CA ALA A 162 1.05 -15.41 -5.13
C ALA A 162 1.28 -15.11 -3.64
N VAL A 163 2.17 -14.18 -3.30
CA VAL A 163 2.37 -13.71 -1.91
C VAL A 163 1.09 -13.07 -1.38
N PHE A 164 0.46 -12.19 -2.17
CA PHE A 164 -0.82 -11.59 -1.80
C PHE A 164 -1.91 -12.66 -1.58
N ASP A 165 -2.02 -13.63 -2.49
CA ASP A 165 -3.03 -14.69 -2.42
C ASP A 165 -2.89 -15.55 -1.15
N GLY A 166 -1.66 -15.89 -0.78
CA GLY A 166 -1.39 -16.62 0.48
C GLY A 166 -1.77 -15.81 1.73
N LEU A 167 -1.45 -14.52 1.76
CA LEU A 167 -1.84 -13.62 2.86
C LEU A 167 -3.36 -13.45 2.93
N HIS A 168 -4.00 -13.30 1.77
CA HIS A 168 -5.45 -13.16 1.66
C HIS A 168 -6.16 -14.39 2.22
N ALA A 169 -5.79 -15.59 1.75
CA ALA A 169 -6.37 -16.85 2.21
C ALA A 169 -6.22 -17.02 3.73
N ARG A 170 -5.04 -16.74 4.28
CA ARG A 170 -4.79 -16.80 5.72
C ARG A 170 -5.65 -15.80 6.50
N GLY A 171 -5.81 -14.57 6.02
CA GLY A 171 -6.64 -13.58 6.71
C GLY A 171 -8.12 -13.91 6.68
N VAL A 172 -8.62 -14.46 5.57
CA VAL A 172 -9.99 -14.97 5.49
C VAL A 172 -10.18 -16.09 6.52
N GLU A 173 -9.27 -17.07 6.58
CA GLU A 173 -9.34 -18.15 7.57
C GLU A 173 -9.34 -17.65 9.03
N VAL A 174 -8.50 -16.65 9.34
CA VAL A 174 -8.35 -16.10 10.70
C VAL A 174 -9.57 -15.27 11.13
N PHE A 175 -10.15 -14.47 10.23
CA PHE A 175 -11.19 -13.49 10.58
C PHE A 175 -12.61 -13.91 10.19
N GLN A 176 -12.76 -14.98 9.41
CA GLN A 176 -14.06 -15.58 9.15
C GLN A 176 -14.57 -16.25 10.42
N VAL A 177 -15.67 -15.72 10.96
CA VAL A 177 -16.30 -16.23 12.18
C VAL A 177 -16.70 -17.68 11.94
N LYS A 178 -16.03 -18.63 12.61
CA LYS A 178 -16.64 -19.96 12.82
C LYS A 178 -17.85 -19.75 13.72
N PRO A 179 -19.04 -20.26 13.37
CA PRO A 179 -20.16 -20.23 14.31
C PRO A 179 -19.68 -20.89 15.59
N THR A 180 -19.73 -20.16 16.70
CA THR A 180 -19.63 -20.76 18.03
C THR A 180 -20.64 -21.89 18.04
N GLN A 181 -20.18 -23.13 18.13
CA GLN A 181 -21.06 -24.23 18.53
C GLN A 181 -21.63 -23.82 19.88
N GLY A 182 -22.89 -23.40 19.88
CA GLY A 182 -23.64 -23.14 21.09
C GLY A 182 -23.65 -24.42 21.91
N VAL A 183 -23.14 -24.32 23.13
CA VAL A 183 -23.42 -25.26 24.22
C VAL A 183 -24.76 -24.88 24.81
#